data_AF-D8TDE4-F1
#
_entry.id   AF-D8TDE4-F1
#
_cell.length_a   1.000
_cell.length_b   1.000
_cell.length_c   1.000
_cell.angle_alpha   90.00
_cell.angle_beta   90.00
_cell.angle_gamma   90.00
#
_symmetry.space_group_name_H-M   'P 1'
#
loop_
_entity.id
_entity.type
_entity.pdbx_description
1 polymer ?
#
loop_
_entity_poly.entity_id
_entity_poly.type
_entity_poly.pdbx_seq_one_letter_code
_entity_poly.pdbx_strand_id
1 'polypeptide(L)'
;MECGTRLLADLGRLLDSDPEIDELGFLLPSQLAQLHDLPADTVEISFAAADTDPNAGEGSKSPCDGAGAGEYCEASWFWLRDHKLGIAVNALRPLYTEAQAVFSALRAEEKQCGRQENGFSKEESLLKVTRALLIVNSDYSTAWNTRKRVLGKSSFSQSGMISELRLSSLVLTYAPKSEEAWAHRRWALNKIFSSTSSQSDGIIDSESKHVDAIVERSPMNYRAWRHRCWLISFMKFPRIELELKSRDSYRCTDNCFFHYRRSMLQHLIWRQHEFYLSWRELASMWKEELKGNAESIKDMSFGNEALWIHRRFLAHGLLTYNELFNEFKVERPRDKEVHGKHVLFILNELELAKEADTGEHSCSYKLWLLFVFRRKHDSKEVENLLLEESSAAAASTPQKESLWKGVKGSCNFLK
;
A
#
# COMPACT_ATOMS: atom_id res chain seq x y z
N MET A 1 -25.60 -11.14 -29.58
CA MET A 1 -26.28 -11.14 -28.27
C MET A 1 -26.05 -12.46 -27.55
N GLU A 2 -26.34 -13.61 -28.16
CA GLU A 2 -26.21 -14.94 -27.52
C GLU A 2 -24.82 -15.26 -26.91
N CYS A 3 -23.73 -14.82 -27.54
CA CYS A 3 -22.38 -15.02 -27.00
C CYS A 3 -22.16 -14.32 -25.65
N GLY A 4 -22.64 -13.08 -25.47
CA GLY A 4 -22.49 -12.34 -24.22
C GLY A 4 -23.26 -12.97 -23.06
N THR A 5 -24.51 -13.36 -23.31
CA THR A 5 -25.38 -14.03 -22.33
C THR A 5 -24.77 -15.36 -21.87
N ARG A 6 -24.25 -16.16 -22.81
CA ARG A 6 -23.55 -17.42 -22.50
C ARG A 6 -22.28 -17.17 -21.66
N LEU A 7 -21.44 -16.21 -22.05
CA LEU A 7 -20.23 -15.84 -21.31
C LEU A 7 -20.52 -15.41 -19.87
N LEU A 8 -21.56 -14.59 -19.68
CA LEU A 8 -21.95 -14.13 -18.35
C LEU A 8 -22.44 -15.29 -17.47
N ALA A 9 -23.23 -16.20 -18.03
CA ALA A 9 -23.70 -17.39 -17.33
C ALA A 9 -22.56 -18.35 -16.98
N ASP A 10 -21.62 -18.57 -17.93
CA ASP A 10 -20.44 -19.41 -17.76
C ASP A 10 -19.52 -18.87 -16.65
N LEU A 11 -19.19 -17.58 -16.70
CA LEU A 11 -18.42 -16.92 -15.64
C LEU A 11 -19.14 -17.02 -14.29
N GLY A 12 -20.46 -16.82 -14.28
CA GLY A 12 -21.27 -16.96 -13.07
C GLY A 12 -21.14 -18.35 -12.43
N ARG A 13 -21.24 -19.41 -13.24
CA ARG A 13 -21.09 -20.80 -12.80
C ARG A 13 -19.68 -21.09 -12.29
N LEU A 14 -18.64 -20.61 -12.96
CA LEU A 14 -17.25 -20.81 -12.54
C LEU A 14 -16.99 -20.18 -11.17
N LEU A 15 -17.42 -18.93 -10.98
CA LEU A 15 -17.27 -18.20 -9.71
C LEU A 15 -18.10 -18.81 -8.57
N ASP A 16 -19.19 -19.51 -8.88
CA ASP A 16 -19.98 -20.22 -7.87
C ASP A 16 -19.41 -21.62 -7.58
N SER A 17 -18.72 -22.24 -8.54
CA SER A 17 -18.09 -23.56 -8.39
C SER A 17 -16.82 -23.54 -7.53
N ASP A 18 -16.08 -22.43 -7.56
CA ASP A 18 -14.87 -22.24 -6.77
C ASP A 18 -14.93 -20.92 -5.99
N PRO A 19 -15.34 -20.94 -4.70
CA PRO A 19 -15.42 -19.74 -3.87
C PRO A 19 -14.06 -19.30 -3.30
N GLU A 20 -12.99 -20.06 -3.53
CA GLU A 20 -11.64 -19.81 -3.03
C GLU A 20 -10.70 -19.22 -4.10
N ILE A 21 -11.23 -18.85 -5.28
CA ILE A 21 -10.45 -18.15 -6.32
C ILE A 21 -9.71 -16.96 -5.72
N ASP A 22 -8.38 -16.98 -5.81
CA ASP A 22 -7.50 -16.02 -5.15
C ASP A 22 -6.71 -15.14 -6.12
N GLU A 23 -6.67 -15.51 -7.41
CA GLU A 23 -5.95 -14.80 -8.46
C GLU A 23 -6.78 -14.70 -9.76
N LEU A 24 -6.86 -13.50 -10.32
CA LEU A 24 -7.46 -13.22 -11.62
C LEU A 24 -6.40 -12.73 -12.61
N GLY A 25 -6.39 -13.29 -13.82
CA GLY A 25 -5.56 -12.86 -14.94
C GLY A 25 -6.34 -12.70 -16.25
N PHE A 26 -5.89 -11.77 -17.09
CA PHE A 26 -6.41 -11.60 -18.45
C PHE A 26 -5.40 -12.14 -19.46
N LEU A 27 -5.84 -13.07 -20.30
CA LEU A 27 -4.97 -13.87 -21.15
C LEU A 27 -5.28 -13.64 -22.62
N LEU A 28 -4.24 -13.55 -23.44
CA LEU A 28 -4.40 -13.66 -24.88
C LEU A 28 -4.91 -15.07 -25.24
N PRO A 29 -5.73 -15.23 -26.30
CA PRO A 29 -6.23 -16.54 -26.69
C PRO A 29 -5.12 -17.59 -26.92
N SER A 30 -3.94 -17.16 -27.40
CA SER A 30 -2.77 -18.02 -27.55
C SER A 30 -2.20 -18.51 -26.21
N GLN A 31 -2.15 -17.66 -25.19
CA GLN A 31 -1.71 -18.03 -23.83
C GLN A 31 -2.72 -18.98 -23.18
N LEU A 32 -4.01 -18.73 -23.41
CA LEU A 32 -5.09 -19.59 -22.90
C LEU A 32 -5.01 -20.99 -23.49
N ALA A 33 -4.77 -21.12 -24.80
CA ALA A 33 -4.58 -22.40 -25.47
C ALA A 33 -3.38 -23.16 -24.88
N GLN A 34 -2.24 -22.50 -24.67
CA GLN A 34 -1.06 -23.10 -24.03
C GLN A 34 -1.37 -23.65 -22.64
N LEU A 35 -2.15 -22.93 -21.83
CA LEU A 35 -2.54 -23.37 -20.48
C LEU A 35 -3.49 -24.57 -20.48
N HIS A 36 -4.30 -24.73 -21.54
CA HIS A 36 -5.15 -25.91 -21.72
C HIS A 36 -4.34 -27.15 -22.12
N ASP A 37 -3.25 -26.96 -22.86
CA ASP A 37 -2.35 -28.03 -23.30
C ASP A 37 -1.41 -28.54 -22.20
N LEU A 38 -1.30 -27.81 -21.07
CA LEU A 38 -0.48 -28.24 -19.94
C LEU A 38 -1.09 -29.45 -19.21
N PRO A 39 -0.29 -30.50 -18.93
CA PRO A 39 -0.65 -31.55 -17.99
C PRO A 39 -1.03 -30.94 -16.63
N ALA A 40 -1.97 -31.58 -15.94
CA ALA A 40 -2.45 -31.12 -14.63
C ALA A 40 -1.34 -31.00 -13.56
N ASP A 41 -0.18 -31.63 -13.78
CA ASP A 41 0.91 -31.73 -12.80
C ASP A 41 2.11 -30.78 -13.05
N THR A 42 2.05 -29.89 -14.05
CA THR A 42 3.17 -28.98 -14.37
C THR A 42 3.02 -27.61 -13.70
N VAL A 43 3.69 -27.43 -12.56
CA VAL A 43 3.83 -26.14 -11.87
C VAL A 43 5.18 -25.54 -12.26
N GLU A 44 5.19 -24.59 -13.20
CA GLU A 44 6.05 -23.40 -13.28
C GLU A 44 6.02 -22.80 -14.69
N ILE A 45 5.53 -21.58 -14.84
CA ILE A 45 5.85 -20.72 -15.99
C ILE A 45 6.31 -19.38 -15.44
N SER A 46 7.59 -19.06 -15.67
CA SER A 46 8.11 -17.71 -15.49
C SER A 46 7.75 -16.88 -16.71
N PHE A 47 7.09 -15.74 -16.49
CA PHE A 47 6.91 -14.72 -17.52
C PHE A 47 8.08 -13.75 -17.42
N ALA A 48 9.24 -14.12 -17.96
CA ALA A 48 10.27 -13.14 -18.25
C ALA A 48 9.75 -12.17 -19.32
N ALA A 49 9.81 -10.87 -19.03
CA ALA A 49 9.47 -9.82 -19.97
C ALA A 49 10.35 -9.98 -21.22
N ALA A 50 9.72 -10.17 -22.38
CA ALA A 50 10.43 -10.11 -23.65
C ALA A 50 10.86 -8.66 -23.88
N ASP A 51 12.15 -8.40 -23.72
CA ASP A 51 12.82 -7.22 -24.27
C ASP A 51 12.59 -7.20 -25.79
N THR A 52 11.83 -6.21 -26.26
CA THR A 52 11.69 -5.91 -27.69
C THR A 52 12.98 -5.24 -28.19
N ASP A 53 13.75 -5.99 -28.98
CA ASP A 53 14.79 -5.44 -29.85
C ASP A 53 14.17 -5.18 -31.26
N PRO A 54 14.12 -3.94 -31.76
CA PRO A 54 13.46 -3.62 -33.02
C PRO A 54 14.48 -3.64 -34.17
N ASN A 55 14.90 -4.82 -34.63
CA ASN A 55 15.49 -4.97 -35.97
C ASN A 55 15.66 -6.44 -36.39
N ALA A 56 14.67 -6.99 -37.11
CA ALA A 56 14.90 -8.11 -38.03
C ALA A 56 13.75 -8.27 -39.05
N GLY A 57 13.98 -7.72 -40.25
CA GLY A 57 13.71 -8.28 -41.59
C GLY A 57 12.42 -9.08 -41.88
N GLU A 58 11.63 -8.52 -42.80
CA GLU A 58 10.53 -9.14 -43.53
C GLU A 58 10.87 -10.47 -44.22
N GLY A 59 9.90 -11.40 -44.22
CA GLY A 59 9.96 -12.66 -44.98
C GLY A 59 8.60 -13.33 -45.08
N SER A 60 7.87 -12.98 -46.15
CA SER A 60 6.56 -13.50 -46.59
C SER A 60 6.38 -15.03 -46.53
N LYS A 61 5.19 -15.48 -46.10
CA LYS A 61 4.34 -16.44 -46.85
C LYS A 61 2.96 -16.64 -46.19
N SER A 62 1.92 -16.26 -46.93
CA SER A 62 0.54 -16.76 -46.77
C SER A 62 0.46 -18.24 -47.17
N PRO A 63 -0.46 -19.02 -46.59
CA PRO A 63 -1.29 -19.88 -47.44
C PRO A 63 -2.79 -19.71 -47.17
N CYS A 64 -3.48 -19.50 -48.28
CA CYS A 64 -4.91 -19.60 -48.49
C CYS A 64 -5.47 -21.01 -48.29
N ASP A 65 -6.75 -21.04 -47.93
CA ASP A 65 -7.80 -22.00 -48.30
C ASP A 65 -7.43 -23.47 -48.46
N GLY A 66 -7.72 -24.23 -47.40
CA GLY A 66 -7.86 -25.68 -47.43
C GLY A 66 -9.04 -26.08 -46.54
N ALA A 67 -10.18 -26.38 -47.16
CA ALA A 67 -11.34 -26.94 -46.51
C ALA A 67 -11.00 -28.30 -45.88
N GLY A 68 -10.98 -28.34 -44.55
CA GLY A 68 -11.03 -29.54 -43.75
C GLY A 68 -11.91 -29.23 -42.54
N ALA A 69 -13.11 -29.77 -42.52
CA ALA A 69 -14.01 -29.74 -41.38
C ALA A 69 -13.37 -30.57 -40.24
N GLY A 70 -12.44 -29.96 -39.52
CA GLY A 70 -12.03 -30.38 -38.20
C GLY A 70 -12.84 -29.59 -37.18
N GLU A 71 -13.50 -30.29 -36.27
CA GLU A 71 -14.17 -29.72 -35.11
C GLU A 71 -13.23 -28.73 -34.40
N TYR A 72 -13.50 -27.43 -34.54
CA TYR A 72 -12.95 -26.44 -33.63
C TYR A 72 -13.54 -26.75 -32.26
N CYS A 73 -12.77 -27.45 -31.43
CA CYS A 73 -13.04 -27.60 -30.01
C CYS A 73 -13.40 -26.21 -29.45
N GLU A 74 -14.59 -26.06 -28.86
CA GLU A 74 -15.05 -24.78 -28.28
C GLU A 74 -13.92 -24.22 -27.41
N ALA A 75 -13.22 -23.19 -27.89
CA ALA A 75 -12.16 -22.56 -27.12
C ALA A 75 -12.81 -21.97 -25.86
N SER A 76 -12.60 -22.63 -24.72
CA SER A 76 -13.12 -22.18 -23.44
C SER A 76 -12.57 -20.78 -23.20
N TRP A 77 -13.45 -19.78 -23.11
CA TRP A 77 -13.08 -18.37 -22.87
C TRP A 77 -12.50 -18.14 -21.46
N PHE A 78 -12.56 -19.17 -20.63
CA PHE A 78 -12.14 -19.18 -19.25
C PHE A 78 -11.23 -20.37 -18.99
N TRP A 79 -10.24 -20.16 -18.13
CA TRP A 79 -9.39 -21.21 -17.59
C TRP A 79 -9.44 -21.11 -16.06
N LEU A 80 -9.71 -22.24 -15.39
CA LEU A 80 -9.78 -22.33 -13.94
C LEU A 80 -9.01 -23.57 -13.47
N ARG A 81 -7.90 -23.37 -12.78
CA ARG A 81 -7.12 -24.40 -12.08
C ARG A 81 -6.44 -23.78 -10.87
N ASP A 82 -6.25 -24.57 -9.80
CA ASP A 82 -5.54 -24.15 -8.58
C ASP A 82 -6.02 -22.82 -7.99
N HIS A 83 -7.34 -22.59 -8.01
CA HIS A 83 -7.97 -21.34 -7.56
C HIS A 83 -7.56 -20.07 -8.36
N LYS A 84 -7.01 -20.25 -9.57
CA LYS A 84 -6.62 -19.18 -10.48
C LYS A 84 -7.58 -19.12 -11.66
N LEU A 85 -8.15 -17.94 -11.89
CA LEU A 85 -9.06 -17.69 -13.00
C LEU A 85 -8.37 -16.87 -14.09
N GLY A 86 -8.24 -17.47 -15.26
CA GLY A 86 -7.84 -16.81 -16.50
C GLY A 86 -9.06 -16.46 -17.35
N ILE A 87 -9.16 -15.22 -17.83
CA ILE A 87 -10.22 -14.78 -18.75
C ILE A 87 -9.59 -14.33 -20.06
N ALA A 88 -10.10 -14.83 -21.19
CA ALA A 88 -9.64 -14.42 -22.50
C ALA A 88 -9.92 -12.92 -22.74
N VAL A 89 -8.91 -12.15 -23.18
CA VAL A 89 -9.04 -10.69 -23.41
C VAL A 89 -10.16 -10.35 -24.40
N ASN A 90 -10.38 -11.20 -25.41
CA ASN A 90 -11.45 -11.04 -26.39
C ASN A 90 -12.86 -11.34 -25.84
N ALA A 91 -12.98 -12.00 -24.68
CA ALA A 91 -14.25 -12.18 -23.97
C ALA A 91 -14.66 -10.96 -23.14
N LEU A 92 -13.73 -10.08 -22.78
CA LEU A 92 -13.97 -8.98 -21.83
C LEU A 92 -15.02 -7.98 -22.32
N ARG A 93 -14.95 -7.55 -23.59
CA ARG A 93 -15.90 -6.58 -24.14
C ARG A 93 -17.32 -7.16 -24.24
N PRO A 94 -17.54 -8.35 -24.85
CA PRO A 94 -18.85 -8.99 -24.86
C PRO A 94 -19.42 -9.21 -23.45
N LEU A 95 -18.60 -9.69 -22.52
CA LEU A 95 -18.97 -9.91 -21.13
C LEU A 95 -19.38 -8.61 -20.43
N TYR A 96 -18.59 -7.54 -20.59
CA TYR A 96 -18.90 -6.23 -20.02
C TYR A 96 -20.22 -5.68 -20.57
N THR A 97 -20.41 -5.70 -21.89
CA THR A 97 -21.63 -5.20 -22.53
C THR A 97 -22.87 -5.93 -22.03
N GLU A 98 -22.81 -7.25 -21.94
CA GLU A 98 -23.92 -8.05 -21.43
C GLU A 98 -24.19 -7.77 -19.94
N ALA A 99 -23.15 -7.82 -19.11
CA ALA A 99 -23.30 -7.59 -17.67
C ALA A 99 -23.82 -6.17 -17.38
N GLN A 100 -23.42 -5.17 -18.18
CA GLN A 100 -23.93 -3.80 -18.08
C GLN A 100 -25.41 -3.71 -18.46
N ALA A 101 -25.83 -4.41 -19.53
CA ALA A 101 -27.22 -4.45 -19.98
C ALA A 101 -28.12 -5.07 -18.91
N VAL A 102 -27.73 -6.26 -18.40
CA VAL A 102 -28.46 -6.96 -17.33
C VAL A 102 -28.52 -6.11 -16.06
N PHE A 103 -27.40 -5.51 -15.64
CA PHE A 103 -27.37 -4.63 -14.48
C PHE A 103 -28.30 -3.41 -14.64
N SER A 104 -28.33 -2.81 -15.83
CA SER A 104 -29.18 -1.65 -16.12
C SER A 104 -30.66 -2.01 -16.10
N ALA A 105 -31.03 -3.18 -16.64
CA ALA A 105 -32.40 -3.70 -16.59
C ALA A 105 -32.87 -3.93 -15.14
N LEU A 106 -32.09 -4.67 -14.34
CA LEU A 106 -32.40 -4.92 -12.92
C LEU A 106 -32.55 -3.63 -12.12
N ARG A 107 -31.68 -2.64 -12.38
CA ARG A 107 -31.75 -1.31 -11.77
C ARG A 107 -33.00 -0.51 -12.19
N ALA A 108 -33.44 -0.64 -13.44
CA ALA A 108 -34.63 0.05 -13.94
C ALA A 108 -35.90 -0.55 -13.33
N GLU A 109 -35.97 -1.87 -13.23
CA GLU A 109 -37.06 -2.60 -12.58
C GLU A 109 -37.16 -2.25 -11.09
N GLU A 110 -36.03 -2.09 -10.40
CA GLU A 110 -35.99 -1.71 -8.98
C GLU A 110 -36.58 -0.30 -8.73
N LYS A 111 -36.53 0.59 -9.72
CA LYS A 111 -37.15 1.93 -9.64
C LYS A 111 -38.66 1.89 -9.89
N GLN A 112 -39.14 0.92 -10.68
CA GLN A 112 -40.54 0.84 -11.11
C GLN A 112 -41.42 0.05 -10.12
N CYS A 113 -40.89 -1.02 -9.53
CA CYS A 113 -41.58 -1.77 -8.48
C CYS A 113 -41.17 -1.24 -7.09
N GLY A 114 -42.03 -0.47 -6.43
CA GLY A 114 -41.90 -0.21 -4.99
C GLY A 114 -41.83 -1.54 -4.21
N ARG A 115 -41.14 -1.55 -3.05
CA ARG A 115 -40.78 -2.74 -2.23
C ARG A 115 -41.85 -3.86 -2.26
N GLN A 116 -41.65 -4.86 -3.12
CA GLN A 116 -42.44 -6.10 -3.18
C GLN A 116 -41.70 -7.27 -2.49
N GLU A 117 -42.45 -8.30 -2.10
CA GLU A 117 -41.99 -9.47 -1.32
C GLU A 117 -40.91 -10.35 -2.00
N ASN A 118 -40.71 -10.24 -3.33
CA ASN A 118 -39.64 -10.95 -4.07
C ASN A 118 -38.25 -10.27 -4.00
N GLY A 119 -38.00 -9.42 -3.01
CA GLY A 119 -36.77 -8.60 -2.92
C GLY A 119 -35.47 -9.40 -2.83
N PHE A 120 -35.49 -10.56 -2.16
CA PHE A 120 -34.27 -11.34 -1.89
C PHE A 120 -33.63 -11.95 -3.15
N SER A 121 -34.44 -12.54 -4.03
CA SER A 121 -33.95 -13.12 -5.31
C SER A 121 -33.38 -12.05 -6.26
N LYS A 122 -33.94 -10.84 -6.22
CA LYS A 122 -33.44 -9.69 -7.01
C LYS A 122 -32.11 -9.17 -6.47
N GLU A 123 -31.98 -9.08 -5.15
CA GLU A 123 -30.74 -8.70 -4.49
C GLU A 123 -29.60 -9.66 -4.81
N GLU A 124 -29.86 -10.97 -4.76
CA GLU A 124 -28.88 -11.98 -5.17
C GLU A 124 -28.47 -11.82 -6.64
N SER A 125 -29.42 -11.58 -7.53
CA SER A 125 -29.15 -11.32 -8.96
C SER A 125 -28.29 -10.07 -9.17
N LEU A 126 -28.56 -9.00 -8.43
CA LEU A 126 -27.74 -7.78 -8.43
C LEU A 126 -26.30 -8.08 -7.95
N LEU A 127 -26.13 -8.90 -6.91
CA LEU A 127 -24.81 -9.30 -6.43
C LEU A 127 -24.06 -10.16 -7.46
N LYS A 128 -24.74 -11.07 -8.16
CA LYS A 128 -24.11 -11.90 -9.20
C LYS A 128 -23.64 -11.06 -10.39
N VAL A 129 -24.52 -10.21 -10.94
CA VAL A 129 -24.14 -9.37 -12.10
C VAL A 129 -23.09 -8.33 -11.76
N THR A 130 -23.15 -7.73 -10.56
CA THR A 130 -22.13 -6.77 -10.13
C THR A 130 -20.78 -7.43 -9.86
N ARG A 131 -20.75 -8.70 -9.40
CA ARG A 131 -19.50 -9.48 -9.29
C ARG A 131 -18.82 -9.60 -10.66
N ALA A 132 -19.56 -10.00 -11.69
CA ALA A 132 -19.04 -10.08 -13.06
C ALA A 132 -18.58 -8.72 -13.62
N LEU A 133 -19.37 -7.65 -13.39
CA LEU A 133 -18.99 -6.30 -13.81
C LEU A 133 -17.67 -5.83 -13.17
N LEU A 134 -17.48 -6.11 -11.88
CA LEU A 134 -16.31 -5.66 -11.13
C LEU A 134 -15.05 -6.46 -11.47
N ILE A 135 -15.19 -7.72 -11.85
CA ILE A 135 -14.10 -8.54 -12.41
C ILE A 135 -13.59 -7.96 -13.73
N VAL A 136 -14.46 -7.37 -14.55
CA VAL A 136 -14.06 -6.78 -15.83
C VAL A 136 -13.67 -5.31 -15.70
N ASN A 137 -14.32 -4.57 -14.78
CA ASN A 137 -14.07 -3.15 -14.55
C ASN A 137 -14.04 -2.85 -13.04
N SER A 138 -12.82 -2.81 -12.50
CA SER A 138 -12.53 -2.62 -11.07
C SER A 138 -13.07 -1.31 -10.50
N ASP A 139 -13.11 -0.26 -11.32
CA ASP A 139 -13.47 1.10 -10.89
C ASP A 139 -14.91 1.48 -11.24
N TYR A 140 -15.78 0.49 -11.48
CA TYR A 140 -17.20 0.71 -11.69
C TYR A 140 -17.91 1.04 -10.35
N SER A 141 -17.78 2.28 -9.90
CA SER A 141 -18.27 2.78 -8.60
C SER A 141 -19.74 2.48 -8.32
N THR A 142 -20.59 2.52 -9.35
CA THR A 142 -22.03 2.26 -9.21
C THR A 142 -22.32 0.79 -8.85
N ALA A 143 -21.49 -0.16 -9.29
CA ALA A 143 -21.60 -1.56 -8.94
C ALA A 143 -21.20 -1.75 -7.47
N TRP A 144 -20.04 -1.23 -7.05
CA TRP A 144 -19.63 -1.23 -5.63
C TRP A 144 -20.70 -0.61 -4.72
N ASN A 145 -21.23 0.56 -5.09
CA ASN A 145 -22.30 1.23 -4.32
C ASN A 145 -23.59 0.40 -4.27
N THR A 146 -23.92 -0.32 -5.34
CA THR A 146 -25.07 -1.24 -5.34
C THR A 146 -24.84 -2.38 -4.35
N ARG A 147 -23.65 -2.98 -4.32
CA ARG A 147 -23.29 -4.03 -3.35
C ARG A 147 -23.39 -3.52 -1.91
N LYS A 148 -22.84 -2.33 -1.63
CA LYS A 148 -22.94 -1.68 -0.30
C LYS A 148 -24.38 -1.46 0.13
N ARG A 149 -25.27 -1.07 -0.79
CA ARG A 149 -26.70 -0.87 -0.52
C ARG A 149 -27.43 -2.19 -0.24
N VAL A 150 -27.18 -3.21 -1.06
CA VAL A 150 -27.81 -4.53 -0.91
C VAL A 150 -27.35 -5.18 0.39
N LEU A 151 -26.04 -5.35 0.57
CA LEU A 151 -25.45 -6.02 1.73
C LEU A 151 -25.44 -5.18 3.01
N GLY A 152 -25.69 -3.87 2.90
CA GLY A 152 -25.77 -2.97 4.05
C GLY A 152 -27.05 -3.13 4.88
N LYS A 153 -28.02 -3.93 4.41
CA LYS A 153 -29.26 -4.25 5.13
C LYS A 153 -28.98 -5.22 6.27
N SER A 154 -29.73 -5.09 7.37
CA SER A 154 -29.56 -5.90 8.60
C SER A 154 -29.81 -7.41 8.42
N SER A 155 -30.32 -7.83 7.26
CA SER A 155 -30.57 -9.23 6.90
C SER A 155 -29.32 -9.99 6.46
N PHE A 156 -28.20 -9.30 6.16
CA PHE A 156 -26.98 -9.97 5.70
C PHE A 156 -26.05 -10.27 6.87
N SER A 157 -25.52 -11.49 6.88
CA SER A 157 -24.63 -12.03 7.90
C SER A 157 -23.17 -11.56 7.71
N GLN A 158 -22.34 -11.80 8.73
CA GLN A 158 -20.89 -11.61 8.67
C GLN A 158 -20.24 -12.33 7.47
N SER A 159 -20.76 -13.49 7.05
CA SER A 159 -20.26 -14.22 5.88
C SER A 159 -20.40 -13.43 4.58
N GLY A 160 -21.45 -12.59 4.45
CA GLY A 160 -21.59 -11.67 3.32
C GLY A 160 -20.45 -10.66 3.27
N MET A 161 -20.04 -10.09 4.41
CA MET A 161 -18.91 -9.16 4.46
C MET A 161 -17.58 -9.84 4.11
N ILE A 162 -17.37 -11.08 4.56
CA ILE A 162 -16.18 -11.86 4.19
C ILE A 162 -16.14 -12.12 2.68
N SER A 163 -17.29 -12.41 2.04
CA SER A 163 -17.33 -12.53 0.58
C SER A 163 -16.98 -11.23 -0.15
N GLU A 164 -17.30 -10.07 0.42
CA GLU A 164 -16.89 -8.77 -0.15
C GLU A 164 -15.38 -8.52 0.01
N LEU A 165 -14.78 -8.97 1.12
CA LEU A 165 -13.32 -8.94 1.27
C LEU A 165 -12.66 -9.81 0.19
N ARG A 166 -13.15 -11.04 -0.03
CA ARG A 166 -12.66 -11.93 -1.09
C ARG A 166 -12.79 -11.31 -2.47
N LEU A 167 -13.96 -10.74 -2.80
CA LEU A 167 -14.15 -10.07 -4.09
C LEU A 167 -13.19 -8.89 -4.27
N SER A 168 -13.03 -8.04 -3.24
CA SER A 168 -12.08 -6.93 -3.33
C SER A 168 -10.63 -7.42 -3.44
N SER A 169 -10.26 -8.52 -2.76
CA SER A 169 -8.94 -9.14 -2.89
C SER A 169 -8.69 -9.65 -4.30
N LEU A 170 -9.67 -10.33 -4.90
CA LEU A 170 -9.61 -10.80 -6.28
C LEU A 170 -9.44 -9.65 -7.27
N VAL A 171 -10.20 -8.55 -7.10
CA VAL A 171 -10.05 -7.36 -7.94
C VAL A 171 -8.67 -6.72 -7.78
N LEU A 172 -8.13 -6.69 -6.56
CA LEU A 172 -6.82 -6.12 -6.27
C LEU A 172 -5.65 -6.96 -6.80
N THR A 173 -5.84 -8.21 -7.24
CA THR A 173 -4.75 -9.00 -7.85
C THR A 173 -4.34 -8.45 -9.21
N TYR A 174 -5.31 -8.04 -10.04
CA TYR A 174 -5.04 -7.48 -11.36
C TYR A 174 -5.08 -5.94 -11.36
N ALA A 175 -5.83 -5.32 -10.45
CA ALA A 175 -5.97 -3.87 -10.32
C ALA A 175 -5.53 -3.38 -8.92
N PRO A 176 -4.26 -3.54 -8.53
CA PRO A 176 -3.78 -3.23 -7.18
C PRO A 176 -3.91 -1.74 -6.78
N LYS A 177 -4.13 -0.86 -7.77
CA LYS A 177 -4.31 0.58 -7.61
C LYS A 177 -5.79 1.04 -7.76
N SER A 178 -6.77 0.14 -7.76
CA SER A 178 -8.19 0.53 -7.78
C SER A 178 -8.59 1.21 -6.47
N GLU A 179 -8.93 2.50 -6.51
CA GLU A 179 -9.39 3.24 -5.32
C GLU A 179 -10.76 2.72 -4.83
N GLU A 180 -11.64 2.36 -5.76
CA GLU A 180 -12.98 1.86 -5.45
C GLU A 180 -12.92 0.52 -4.72
N ALA A 181 -12.05 -0.40 -5.15
CA ALA A 181 -11.85 -1.68 -4.47
C ALA A 181 -11.33 -1.48 -3.03
N TRP A 182 -10.33 -0.61 -2.84
CA TRP A 182 -9.82 -0.28 -1.51
C TRP A 182 -10.86 0.43 -0.62
N ALA A 183 -11.68 1.31 -1.20
CA ALA A 183 -12.76 1.98 -0.49
C ALA A 183 -13.86 1.01 -0.07
N HIS A 184 -14.24 0.09 -0.95
CA HIS A 184 -15.21 -0.97 -0.64
C HIS A 184 -14.70 -1.93 0.43
N ARG A 185 -13.43 -2.32 0.35
CA ARG A 185 -12.77 -3.16 1.37
C ARG A 185 -12.85 -2.52 2.76
N ARG A 186 -12.51 -1.23 2.88
CA ARG A 186 -12.64 -0.48 4.15
C ARG A 186 -14.09 -0.43 4.64
N TRP A 187 -15.07 -0.28 3.74
CA TRP A 187 -16.47 -0.32 4.11
C TRP A 187 -16.88 -1.68 4.70
N ALA A 188 -16.47 -2.78 4.09
CA ALA A 188 -16.76 -4.13 4.58
C ALA A 188 -16.10 -4.40 5.94
N LEU A 189 -14.83 -4.02 6.10
CA LEU A 189 -14.11 -4.13 7.38
C LEU A 189 -14.77 -3.30 8.48
N ASN A 190 -15.18 -2.06 8.20
CA ASN A 190 -15.91 -1.24 9.18
C ASN A 190 -17.19 -1.93 9.65
N LYS A 191 -17.93 -2.60 8.75
CA LYS A 191 -19.12 -3.37 9.12
C LYS A 191 -18.76 -4.53 10.05
N ILE A 192 -17.72 -5.28 9.72
CA ILE A 192 -17.26 -6.40 10.56
C ILE A 192 -16.82 -5.92 11.94
N PHE A 193 -15.98 -4.88 12.00
CA PHE A 193 -15.48 -4.32 13.28
C PHE A 193 -16.60 -3.70 14.13
N SER A 194 -17.66 -3.18 13.51
CA SER A 194 -18.82 -2.66 14.25
C SER A 194 -19.69 -3.76 14.85
N SER A 195 -19.71 -4.95 14.23
CA SER A 195 -20.57 -6.06 14.64
C SER A 195 -19.92 -7.00 15.66
N THR A 196 -18.59 -7.08 15.70
CA THR A 196 -17.87 -8.08 16.49
C THR A 196 -16.77 -7.44 17.32
N SER A 197 -16.96 -7.33 18.63
CA SER A 197 -15.98 -6.75 19.56
C SER A 197 -14.78 -7.65 19.88
N SER A 198 -14.85 -8.95 19.57
CA SER A 198 -13.90 -9.97 20.04
C SER A 198 -13.11 -10.73 18.96
N GLN A 199 -13.45 -10.59 17.67
CA GLN A 199 -12.77 -11.27 16.55
C GLN A 199 -11.90 -10.32 15.69
N SER A 200 -11.56 -9.13 16.20
CA SER A 200 -10.82 -8.11 15.45
C SER A 200 -9.41 -8.54 15.06
N ASP A 201 -8.71 -9.27 15.95
CA ASP A 201 -7.26 -9.41 15.85
C ASP A 201 -6.84 -10.33 14.68
N GLY A 202 -7.54 -11.46 14.48
CA GLY A 202 -7.28 -12.35 13.33
C GLY A 202 -7.57 -11.68 11.97
N ILE A 203 -8.56 -10.78 11.92
CA ILE A 203 -8.89 -10.03 10.71
C ILE A 203 -7.79 -9.00 10.44
N ILE A 204 -7.38 -8.23 11.45
CA ILE A 204 -6.27 -7.25 11.32
C ILE A 204 -4.99 -7.94 10.83
N ASP A 205 -4.67 -9.12 11.36
CA ASP A 205 -3.51 -9.90 10.94
C ASP A 205 -3.60 -10.31 9.47
N SER A 206 -4.79 -10.76 9.03
CA SER A 206 -5.05 -11.12 7.64
C SER A 206 -4.98 -9.91 6.71
N GLU A 207 -5.45 -8.75 7.15
CA GLU A 207 -5.42 -7.50 6.38
C GLU A 207 -4.00 -6.96 6.22
N SER A 208 -3.17 -7.01 7.26
CA SER A 208 -1.76 -6.63 7.14
C SER A 208 -1.03 -7.54 6.15
N LYS A 209 -1.24 -8.86 6.20
CA LYS A 209 -0.68 -9.83 5.22
C LYS A 209 -1.18 -9.56 3.80
N HIS A 210 -2.45 -9.19 3.65
CA HIS A 210 -3.01 -8.84 2.34
C HIS A 210 -2.32 -7.61 1.74
N VAL A 211 -2.08 -6.57 2.55
CA VAL A 211 -1.29 -5.41 2.11
C VAL A 211 0.13 -5.81 1.74
N ASP A 212 0.77 -6.68 2.52
CA ASP A 212 2.13 -7.16 2.23
C ASP A 212 2.19 -7.84 0.85
N ALA A 213 1.29 -8.77 0.58
CA ALA A 213 1.22 -9.47 -0.71
C ALA A 213 0.94 -8.53 -1.89
N ILE A 214 0.25 -7.40 -1.69
CA ILE A 214 0.03 -6.41 -2.75
C ILE A 214 1.25 -5.53 -2.96
N VAL A 215 1.92 -5.09 -1.89
CA VAL A 215 3.11 -4.24 -1.97
C VAL A 215 4.29 -5.01 -2.58
N GLU A 216 4.39 -6.31 -2.35
CA GLU A 216 5.39 -7.19 -2.99
C GLU A 216 5.20 -7.26 -4.51
N ARG A 217 3.96 -7.39 -4.99
CA ARG A 217 3.63 -7.46 -6.43
C ARG A 217 3.58 -6.09 -7.11
N SER A 218 3.27 -5.03 -6.37
CA SER A 218 3.20 -3.65 -6.84
C SER A 218 3.94 -2.74 -5.87
N PRO A 219 5.27 -2.59 -6.02
CA PRO A 219 6.06 -1.68 -5.19
C PRO A 219 5.54 -0.24 -5.23
N MET A 220 5.79 0.51 -4.15
CA MET A 220 5.36 1.91 -3.99
C MET A 220 3.83 2.11 -4.12
N ASN A 221 3.03 1.12 -3.74
CA ASN A 221 1.57 1.22 -3.77
C ASN A 221 1.04 2.06 -2.61
N TYR A 222 0.92 3.38 -2.84
CA TYR A 222 0.38 4.32 -1.88
C TYR A 222 -1.01 3.94 -1.34
N ARG A 223 -1.86 3.29 -2.15
CA ARG A 223 -3.22 2.91 -1.73
C ARG A 223 -3.22 1.80 -0.71
N ALA A 224 -2.38 0.78 -0.93
CA ALA A 224 -2.19 -0.33 -0.01
C ALA A 224 -1.62 0.18 1.33
N TRP A 225 -0.59 1.04 1.28
CA TRP A 225 -0.02 1.66 2.47
C TRP A 225 -1.01 2.57 3.20
N ARG A 226 -1.79 3.36 2.47
CA ARG A 226 -2.85 4.21 3.04
C ARG A 226 -3.94 3.37 3.71
N HIS A 227 -4.29 2.22 3.13
CA HIS A 227 -5.19 1.26 3.77
C HIS A 227 -4.60 0.73 5.08
N ARG A 228 -3.33 0.35 5.11
CA ARG A 228 -2.65 -0.10 6.34
C ARG A 228 -2.58 1.00 7.40
N CYS A 229 -2.29 2.25 7.02
CA CYS A 229 -2.37 3.41 7.92
C CYS A 229 -3.76 3.56 8.55
N TRP A 230 -4.82 3.38 7.76
CA TRP A 230 -6.19 3.41 8.27
C TRP A 230 -6.46 2.27 9.26
N LEU A 231 -5.90 1.07 9.00
CA LEU A 231 -6.04 -0.10 9.87
C LEU A 231 -5.48 0.11 11.28
N ILE A 232 -4.46 0.97 11.45
CA ILE A 232 -3.87 1.32 12.75
C ILE A 232 -4.94 1.71 13.78
N SER A 233 -5.99 2.42 13.36
CA SER A 233 -7.05 2.88 14.27
C SER A 233 -7.81 1.75 14.98
N PHE A 234 -7.75 0.52 14.45
CA PHE A 234 -8.34 -0.69 15.00
C PHE A 234 -7.33 -1.60 15.71
N MET A 235 -6.03 -1.29 15.64
CA MET A 235 -4.98 -2.12 16.22
C MET A 235 -4.84 -1.90 17.73
N LYS A 236 -4.61 -2.99 18.47
CA LYS A 236 -4.17 -2.95 19.86
C LYS A 236 -2.66 -2.74 19.94
N PHE A 237 -2.20 -2.22 21.07
CA PHE A 237 -0.78 -1.95 21.31
C PHE A 237 0.16 -3.13 20.97
N PRO A 238 -0.09 -4.39 21.40
CA PRO A 238 0.83 -5.50 21.09
C PRO A 238 1.05 -5.72 19.59
N ARG A 239 0.03 -5.46 18.77
CA ARG A 239 0.14 -5.57 17.31
C ARG A 239 1.00 -4.45 16.74
N ILE A 240 0.78 -3.21 17.17
CA ILE A 240 1.58 -2.05 16.73
C ILE A 240 3.04 -2.25 17.12
N GLU A 241 3.29 -2.71 18.34
CA GLU A 241 4.65 -3.00 18.83
C GLU A 241 5.34 -4.06 17.98
N LEU A 242 4.65 -5.15 17.63
CA LEU A 242 5.17 -6.20 16.77
C LEU A 242 5.52 -5.67 15.37
N GLU A 243 4.67 -4.82 14.79
CA GLU A 243 4.94 -4.23 13.47
C GLU A 243 6.10 -3.21 13.50
N LEU A 244 6.26 -2.46 14.58
CA LEU A 244 7.42 -1.57 14.76
C LEU A 244 8.72 -2.35 14.95
N LYS A 245 8.69 -3.48 15.64
CA LYS A 245 9.87 -4.36 15.81
C LYS A 245 10.26 -5.09 14.53
N SER A 246 9.33 -5.27 13.59
CA SER A 246 9.64 -5.86 12.28
C SER A 246 10.69 -5.02 11.55
N ARG A 247 11.77 -5.67 11.14
CA ARG A 247 12.86 -5.08 10.35
C ARG A 247 12.75 -5.56 8.91
N ASP A 248 11.77 -5.03 8.18
CA ASP A 248 11.70 -5.21 6.72
C ASP A 248 12.76 -4.35 6.04
N SER A 249 14.01 -4.82 6.07
CA SER A 249 15.16 -4.13 5.48
C SER A 249 15.01 -3.89 3.97
N TYR A 250 14.23 -4.72 3.27
CA TYR A 250 13.98 -4.57 1.84
C TYR A 250 13.05 -3.40 1.48
N ARG A 251 12.34 -2.82 2.46
CA ARG A 251 11.41 -1.68 2.27
C ARG A 251 12.01 -0.34 2.71
N CYS A 252 13.30 -0.31 3.07
CA CYS A 252 13.99 0.87 3.60
C CYS A 252 14.16 2.03 2.60
N THR A 253 13.68 1.85 1.36
CA THR A 253 13.68 2.89 0.32
C THR A 253 12.28 3.43 0.01
N ASP A 254 11.20 2.85 0.56
CA ASP A 254 9.82 3.25 0.29
C ASP A 254 9.34 4.32 1.28
N ASN A 255 9.11 5.54 0.80
CA ASN A 255 8.54 6.62 1.61
C ASN A 255 7.13 6.28 2.14
N CYS A 256 6.36 5.46 1.43
CA CYS A 256 5.04 5.01 1.89
C CYS A 256 5.15 4.08 3.11
N PHE A 257 6.17 3.22 3.14
CA PHE A 257 6.49 2.40 4.31
C PHE A 257 6.86 3.28 5.51
N PHE A 258 7.74 4.28 5.32
CA PHE A 258 8.04 5.21 6.41
C PHE A 258 6.84 6.06 6.81
N HIS A 259 5.93 6.40 5.89
CA HIS A 259 4.66 7.04 6.26
C HIS A 259 3.84 6.14 7.20
N TYR A 260 3.79 4.84 6.94
CA TYR A 260 3.14 3.87 7.82
C TYR A 260 3.80 3.81 9.21
N ARG A 261 5.14 3.74 9.28
CA ARG A 261 5.88 3.77 10.56
C ARG A 261 5.61 5.04 11.36
N ARG A 262 5.66 6.20 10.70
CA ARG A 262 5.33 7.51 11.30
C ARG A 262 3.89 7.55 11.83
N SER A 263 2.95 7.00 11.06
CA SER A 263 1.53 6.92 11.46
C SER A 263 1.36 6.09 12.74
N MET A 264 2.07 4.97 12.89
CA MET A 264 2.02 4.14 14.10
C MET A 264 2.56 4.91 15.32
N LEU A 265 3.74 5.53 15.18
CA LEU A 265 4.36 6.30 16.27
C LEU A 265 3.48 7.48 16.71
N GLN A 266 2.90 8.20 15.76
CA GLN A 266 1.95 9.26 16.03
C GLN A 266 0.69 8.74 16.74
N HIS A 267 0.16 7.60 16.30
CA HIS A 267 -1.01 6.98 16.92
C HIS A 267 -0.75 6.62 18.39
N LEU A 268 0.44 6.08 18.70
CA LEU A 268 0.85 5.75 20.06
C LEU A 268 0.96 7.01 20.94
N ILE A 269 1.52 8.11 20.44
CA ILE A 269 1.55 9.38 21.18
C ILE A 269 0.12 9.89 21.44
N TRP A 270 -0.71 9.97 20.40
CA TRP A 270 -2.06 10.52 20.52
C TRP A 270 -2.98 9.72 21.43
N ARG A 271 -2.81 8.39 21.48
CA ARG A 271 -3.66 7.48 22.25
C ARG A 271 -2.92 6.80 23.40
N GLN A 272 -1.82 7.38 23.89
CA GLN A 272 -0.99 6.77 24.94
C GLN A 272 -1.81 6.35 26.18
N HIS A 273 -2.81 7.16 26.57
CA HIS A 273 -3.64 6.89 27.73
C HIS A 273 -4.58 5.70 27.51
N GLU A 274 -5.03 5.48 26.28
CA GLU A 274 -5.88 4.35 25.92
C GLU A 274 -5.09 3.03 25.88
N PHE A 275 -3.79 3.13 25.59
CA PHE A 275 -2.86 2.00 25.63
C PHE A 275 -2.13 1.82 26.96
N TYR A 276 -2.41 2.67 27.95
CA TYR A 276 -1.71 2.69 29.24
C TYR A 276 -0.18 2.82 29.12
N LEU A 277 0.30 3.50 28.08
CA LEU A 277 1.72 3.67 27.81
C LEU A 277 2.30 4.85 28.58
N SER A 278 3.45 4.63 29.21
CA SER A 278 4.25 5.70 29.80
C SER A 278 5.12 6.39 28.75
N TRP A 279 5.49 7.64 29.02
CA TRP A 279 6.47 8.37 28.21
C TRP A 279 7.82 7.64 28.11
N ARG A 280 8.17 6.83 29.12
CA ARG A 280 9.39 6.01 29.11
C ARG A 280 9.33 4.88 28.08
N GLU A 281 8.20 4.20 27.98
CA GLU A 281 8.00 3.14 26.98
C GLU A 281 8.00 3.73 25.57
N LEU A 282 7.30 4.86 25.37
CA LEU A 282 7.32 5.59 24.10
C LEU A 282 8.74 6.04 23.72
N ALA A 283 9.50 6.57 24.68
CA ALA A 283 10.89 6.98 24.45
C ALA A 283 11.79 5.79 24.10
N SER A 284 11.54 4.61 24.66
CA SER A 284 12.25 3.37 24.31
C SER A 284 11.97 2.97 22.86
N MET A 285 10.71 2.96 22.44
CA MET A 285 10.33 2.66 21.05
C MET A 285 10.93 3.68 20.08
N TRP A 286 10.91 4.97 20.44
CA TRP A 286 11.51 6.03 19.64
C TRP A 286 13.03 5.86 19.49
N LYS A 287 13.70 5.40 20.57
CA LYS A 287 15.13 5.08 20.54
C LYS A 287 15.44 3.90 19.62
N GLU A 288 14.65 2.84 19.68
CA GLU A 288 14.80 1.68 18.80
C GLU A 288 14.60 2.08 17.32
N GLU A 289 13.59 2.90 17.05
CA GLU A 289 13.33 3.43 15.71
C GLU A 289 14.48 4.30 15.18
N LEU A 290 14.99 5.21 15.99
CA LEU A 290 16.15 6.04 15.65
C LEU A 290 17.39 5.18 15.40
N LYS A 291 17.60 4.13 16.19
CA LYS A 291 18.73 3.21 16.01
C LYS A 291 18.61 2.47 14.67
N GLY A 292 17.47 1.85 14.39
CA GLY A 292 17.25 1.13 13.13
C GLY A 292 17.33 2.02 11.89
N ASN A 293 16.82 3.25 11.98
CA ASN A 293 16.95 4.23 10.91
C ASN A 293 18.40 4.69 10.71
N ALA A 294 19.18 4.89 11.78
CA ALA A 294 20.60 5.22 11.67
C ALA A 294 21.42 4.09 11.03
N GLU A 295 21.15 2.83 11.40
CA GLU A 295 21.75 1.65 10.77
C GLU A 295 21.44 1.65 9.26
N SER A 296 20.17 1.83 8.88
CA SER A 296 19.76 1.88 7.47
C SER A 296 20.39 3.03 6.68
N ILE A 297 20.59 4.20 7.31
CA ILE A 297 21.27 5.35 6.69
C ILE A 297 22.74 5.03 6.41
N LYS A 298 23.42 4.35 7.35
CA LYS A 298 24.83 3.97 7.19
C LYS A 298 25.03 2.86 6.16
N ASP A 299 24.10 1.92 6.10
CA ASP A 299 24.15 0.80 5.15
C ASP A 299 23.87 1.24 3.70
N MET A 300 23.12 2.34 3.49
CA MET A 300 22.72 2.81 2.17
C MET A 300 23.70 3.86 1.61
N SER A 301 24.83 3.42 1.08
CA SER A 301 25.96 4.26 0.63
C SER A 301 25.64 5.30 -0.46
N PHE A 302 24.54 5.13 -1.22
CA PHE A 302 24.14 6.08 -2.27
C PHE A 302 23.13 7.14 -1.80
N GLY A 303 22.73 7.10 -0.53
CA GLY A 303 21.73 7.99 0.04
C GLY A 303 20.30 7.66 -0.39
N ASN A 304 19.37 7.78 0.56
CA ASN A 304 17.95 7.66 0.28
C ASN A 304 17.18 8.79 0.98
N GLU A 305 16.48 9.61 0.21
CA GLU A 305 15.72 10.74 0.74
C GLU A 305 14.70 10.31 1.80
N ALA A 306 14.02 9.17 1.61
CA ALA A 306 12.99 8.68 2.52
C ALA A 306 13.55 8.38 3.91
N LEU A 307 14.79 7.86 4.00
CA LEU A 307 15.48 7.63 5.27
C LEU A 307 15.72 8.93 6.04
N TRP A 308 16.14 9.98 5.34
CA TRP A 308 16.40 11.30 5.94
C TRP A 308 15.11 12.06 6.29
N ILE A 309 14.06 11.91 5.48
CA ILE A 309 12.72 12.43 5.79
C ILE A 309 12.18 11.75 7.06
N HIS A 310 12.36 10.42 7.17
CA HIS A 310 11.98 9.69 8.38
C HIS A 310 12.82 10.10 9.59
N ARG A 311 14.14 10.25 9.42
CA ARG A 311 15.04 10.78 10.47
C ARG A 311 14.56 12.13 10.99
N ARG A 312 14.23 13.04 10.07
CA ARG A 312 13.67 14.36 10.37
C ARG A 312 12.39 14.28 11.17
N PHE A 313 11.46 13.39 10.81
CA PHE A 313 10.26 13.16 11.60
C PHE A 313 10.60 12.73 13.04
N LEU A 314 11.51 11.77 13.22
CA LEU A 314 11.86 11.24 14.53
C LEU A 314 12.53 12.31 15.41
N ALA A 315 13.50 13.03 14.86
CA ALA A 315 14.18 14.12 15.56
C ALA A 315 13.19 15.25 15.88
N HIS A 316 12.29 15.60 14.95
CA HIS A 316 11.27 16.61 15.19
C HIS A 316 10.33 16.21 16.33
N GLY A 317 9.89 14.95 16.37
CA GLY A 317 9.04 14.43 17.45
C GLY A 317 9.71 14.58 18.81
N LEU A 318 10.96 14.14 18.94
CA LEU A 318 11.76 14.32 20.16
C LEU A 318 11.87 15.79 20.57
N LEU A 319 12.16 16.68 19.63
CA LEU A 319 12.30 18.10 19.95
C LEU A 319 10.96 18.78 20.28
N THR A 320 9.83 18.21 19.85
CA THR A 320 8.49 18.80 20.01
C THR A 320 7.80 18.35 21.30
N TYR A 321 7.93 17.08 21.68
CA TYR A 321 7.29 16.51 22.86
C TYR A 321 8.30 16.47 24.02
N ASN A 322 8.22 17.46 24.92
CA ASN A 322 9.16 17.59 26.04
C ASN A 322 9.14 16.36 26.96
N GLU A 323 7.97 15.78 27.20
CA GLU A 323 7.77 14.61 28.03
C GLU A 323 8.49 13.39 27.46
N LEU A 324 8.37 13.19 26.14
CA LEU A 324 9.10 12.16 25.41
C LEU A 324 10.61 12.40 25.50
N PHE A 325 11.05 13.64 25.27
CA PHE A 325 12.46 13.99 25.31
C PHE A 325 13.06 13.83 26.71
N ASN A 326 12.29 14.11 27.76
CA ASN A 326 12.73 13.99 29.16
C ASN A 326 13.06 12.54 29.52
N GLU A 327 12.27 11.58 29.05
CA GLU A 327 12.54 10.14 29.26
C GLU A 327 13.58 9.58 28.28
N PHE A 328 13.79 10.21 27.12
CA PHE A 328 14.72 9.73 26.09
C PHE A 328 16.18 9.75 26.58
N LYS A 329 16.90 8.62 26.55
CA LYS A 329 18.31 8.58 26.99
C LYS A 329 19.26 8.95 25.84
N VAL A 330 19.79 10.16 25.88
CA VAL A 330 20.84 10.64 24.96
C VAL A 330 22.19 10.06 25.38
N GLU A 331 22.90 9.44 24.44
CA GLU A 331 24.24 8.90 24.67
C GLU A 331 25.24 10.05 24.83
N ARG A 332 26.04 9.99 25.90
CA ARG A 332 27.09 10.96 26.21
C ARG A 332 28.44 10.41 25.73
N PRO A 333 29.12 11.09 24.80
CA PRO A 333 30.51 10.78 24.49
C PRO A 333 31.37 10.97 25.75
N ARG A 334 32.35 10.08 25.98
CA ARG A 334 33.20 10.13 27.19
C ARG A 334 34.09 11.38 27.24
N ASP A 335 34.34 11.99 26.08
CA ASP A 335 35.38 13.00 25.88
C ASP A 335 34.83 14.41 25.55
N LYS A 336 33.51 14.64 25.65
CA LYS A 336 32.88 15.95 25.35
C LYS A 336 32.51 16.72 26.62
N GLU A 337 32.54 18.05 26.55
CA GLU A 337 32.14 18.96 27.63
C GLU A 337 30.72 18.66 28.15
N VAL A 338 30.39 19.13 29.36
CA VAL A 338 29.07 18.94 29.97
C VAL A 338 28.05 19.84 29.27
N HIS A 339 27.53 19.36 28.16
CA HIS A 339 26.47 20.03 27.42
C HIS A 339 25.09 19.61 27.93
N GLY A 340 24.10 20.50 27.75
CA GLY A 340 22.70 20.17 27.98
C GLY A 340 22.23 19.02 27.10
N LYS A 341 21.24 18.25 27.57
CA LYS A 341 20.71 17.06 26.86
C LYS A 341 20.29 17.32 25.41
N HIS A 342 19.73 18.50 25.14
CA HIS A 342 19.35 18.94 23.79
C HIS A 342 20.55 19.16 22.87
N VAL A 343 21.60 19.81 23.38
CA VAL A 343 22.86 20.03 22.65
C VAL A 343 23.50 18.68 22.31
N LEU A 344 23.59 17.77 23.29
CA LEU A 344 24.15 16.42 23.08
C LEU A 344 23.39 15.64 22.00
N PHE A 345 22.05 15.69 22.01
CA PHE A 345 21.26 15.03 20.99
C PHE A 345 21.62 15.53 19.59
N ILE A 346 21.74 16.85 19.43
CA ILE A 346 22.03 17.48 18.14
C ILE A 346 23.45 17.18 17.69
N LEU A 347 24.43 17.20 18.59
CA LEU A 347 25.79 16.80 18.26
C LEU A 347 25.83 15.37 17.72
N ASN A 348 25.08 14.44 18.33
CA ASN A 348 24.99 13.06 17.85
C ASN A 348 24.30 12.97 16.47
N GLU A 349 23.26 13.77 16.21
CA GLU A 349 22.60 13.84 14.90
C GLU A 349 23.50 14.43 13.80
N LEU A 350 24.28 15.46 14.13
CA LEU A 350 25.26 16.06 13.22
C LEU A 350 26.38 15.07 12.90
N GLU A 351 26.85 14.31 13.90
CA GLU A 351 27.85 13.26 13.76
C GLU A 351 27.35 12.14 12.83
N LEU A 352 26.12 11.64 13.03
CA LEU A 352 25.50 10.69 12.10
C LEU A 352 25.48 11.21 10.66
N ALA A 353 25.09 12.47 10.47
CA ALA A 353 25.02 13.08 9.16
C ALA A 353 26.38 13.39 8.54
N LYS A 354 27.46 13.45 9.33
CA LYS A 354 28.84 13.50 8.85
C LYS A 354 29.31 12.11 8.44
N GLU A 355 29.12 11.11 9.28
CA GLU A 355 29.57 9.73 9.05
C GLU A 355 28.92 9.11 7.80
N ALA A 356 27.64 9.35 7.58
CA ALA A 356 26.92 8.73 6.47
C ALA A 356 27.26 9.32 5.08
N ASP A 357 27.73 10.58 5.05
CA ASP A 357 28.10 11.35 3.84
C ASP A 357 27.24 11.13 2.59
N THR A 358 25.90 11.07 2.75
CA THR A 358 24.98 10.76 1.64
C THR A 358 24.66 11.96 0.73
N GLY A 359 25.62 12.87 0.54
CA GLY A 359 25.48 14.05 -0.33
C GLY A 359 24.35 15.01 0.07
N GLU A 360 23.33 15.16 -0.78
CA GLU A 360 22.28 16.18 -0.62
C GLU A 360 21.42 16.01 0.63
N HIS A 361 21.03 14.78 0.92
CA HIS A 361 20.01 14.51 1.92
C HIS A 361 20.54 14.71 3.34
N SER A 362 21.80 14.32 3.60
CA SER A 362 22.50 14.59 4.86
C SER A 362 22.73 16.09 5.06
N CYS A 363 23.08 16.84 4.00
CA CYS A 363 23.19 18.30 4.04
C CYS A 363 21.87 18.98 4.37
N SER A 364 20.78 18.59 3.68
CA SER A 364 19.43 19.11 3.91
C SER A 364 18.97 18.83 5.35
N TYR A 365 19.27 17.64 5.87
CA TYR A 365 18.97 17.27 7.25
C TYR A 365 19.74 18.14 8.26
N LYS A 366 21.05 18.31 8.08
CA LYS A 366 21.90 19.17 8.93
C LYS A 366 21.38 20.61 8.96
N LEU A 367 21.08 21.19 7.79
CA LEU A 367 20.50 22.53 7.67
C LEU A 367 19.21 22.68 8.46
N TRP A 368 18.30 21.72 8.30
CA TRP A 368 17.04 21.71 9.02
C TRP A 368 17.25 21.60 10.54
N LEU A 369 18.14 20.72 10.99
CA LEU A 369 18.42 20.50 12.41
C LEU A 369 18.95 21.77 13.07
N LEU A 370 19.93 22.40 12.43
CA LEU A 370 20.52 23.68 12.83
C LEU A 370 19.47 24.80 12.90
N PHE A 371 18.58 24.88 11.90
CA PHE A 371 17.49 25.85 11.88
C PHE A 371 16.50 25.63 13.04
N VAL A 372 16.05 24.40 13.27
CA VAL A 372 15.11 24.08 14.36
C VAL A 372 15.73 24.38 15.71
N PHE A 373 17.01 24.05 15.88
CA PHE A 373 17.70 24.26 17.14
C PHE A 373 17.87 25.74 17.48
N ARG A 374 18.32 26.55 16.50
CA ARG A 374 18.45 28.01 16.66
C ARG A 374 17.14 28.66 17.11
N ARG A 375 15.99 28.20 16.60
CA ARG A 375 14.68 28.74 17.00
C ARG A 375 14.29 28.41 18.44
N LYS A 376 14.80 27.31 19.00
CA LYS A 376 14.45 26.82 20.34
C LYS A 376 15.45 27.22 21.42
N HIS A 377 16.71 27.46 21.03
CA HIS A 377 17.78 27.78 21.95
C HIS A 377 18.59 28.96 21.42
N ASP A 378 18.40 30.12 22.04
CA ASP A 378 19.20 31.31 21.79
C ASP A 378 20.40 31.29 22.74
N SER A 379 21.51 30.67 22.31
CA SER A 379 22.74 30.65 23.08
C SER A 379 23.96 30.80 22.17
N LYS A 380 25.00 31.47 22.69
CA LYS A 380 26.29 31.64 21.98
C LYS A 380 26.94 30.31 21.59
N GLU A 381 26.70 29.27 22.37
CA GLU A 381 27.17 27.91 22.10
C GLU A 381 26.53 27.33 20.84
N VAL A 382 25.22 27.56 20.65
CA VAL A 382 24.48 27.19 19.43
C VAL A 382 25.01 27.97 18.24
N GLU A 383 25.25 29.28 18.38
CA GLU A 383 25.80 30.12 17.30
C GLU A 383 27.21 29.67 16.87
N ASN A 384 28.07 29.32 17.81
CA ASN A 384 29.42 28.84 17.51
C ASN A 384 29.39 27.48 16.78
N LEU A 385 28.56 26.55 17.24
CA LEU A 385 28.32 25.27 16.55
C LEU A 385 27.77 25.47 15.13
N LEU A 386 26.82 26.40 14.97
CA LEU A 386 26.27 26.78 13.66
C LEU A 386 27.36 27.31 12.72
N LEU A 387 28.26 28.16 13.22
CA LEU A 387 29.36 28.75 12.47
C LEU A 387 30.40 27.70 12.04
N GLU A 388 30.78 26.81 12.94
CA GLU A 388 31.73 25.73 12.70
C GLU A 388 31.20 24.74 11.66
N GLU A 389 29.99 24.21 11.88
CA GLU A 389 29.35 23.22 10.99
C GLU A 389 29.04 23.80 9.61
N SER A 390 28.54 25.04 9.53
CA SER A 390 28.26 25.67 8.24
C SER A 390 29.53 25.96 7.43
N SER A 391 30.67 26.14 8.11
CA SER A 391 31.97 26.36 7.44
C SER A 391 32.56 25.02 6.97
N ALA A 392 32.45 23.96 7.77
CA ALA A 392 32.85 22.61 7.38
C ALA A 392 32.02 22.07 6.20
N ALA A 393 30.69 22.27 6.21
CA ALA A 393 29.82 21.80 5.14
C ALA A 393 29.99 22.56 3.82
N ALA A 394 30.27 23.88 3.88
CA ALA A 394 30.59 24.67 2.69
C ALA A 394 31.91 24.23 2.04
N ALA A 395 32.88 23.79 2.84
CA ALA A 395 34.14 23.25 2.34
C ALA A 395 33.97 21.84 1.71
N SER A 396 33.11 20.98 2.28
CA SER A 396 32.89 19.63 1.75
C SER A 396 31.96 19.58 0.54
N THR A 397 31.05 20.56 0.39
CA THR A 397 30.05 20.58 -0.69
C THR A 397 29.95 21.96 -1.36
N PRO A 398 30.99 22.41 -2.10
CA PRO A 398 31.10 23.79 -2.58
C PRO A 398 29.95 24.21 -3.52
N GLN A 399 29.44 23.26 -4.31
CA GLN A 399 28.34 23.47 -5.25
C GLN A 399 27.00 23.83 -4.57
N LYS A 400 26.91 23.63 -3.26
CA LYS A 400 25.67 23.81 -2.46
C LYS A 400 25.79 24.89 -1.40
N GLU A 401 26.80 25.74 -1.48
CA GLU A 401 27.02 26.89 -0.58
C GLU A 401 25.77 27.77 -0.42
N SER A 402 24.95 27.88 -1.46
CA SER A 402 23.68 28.64 -1.46
C SER A 402 22.67 28.15 -0.42
N LEU A 403 22.61 26.85 -0.12
CA LEU A 403 21.71 26.29 0.90
C LEU A 403 22.09 26.74 2.32
N TRP A 404 23.38 27.05 2.54
CA TRP A 404 23.94 27.43 3.84
C TRP A 404 23.99 28.95 4.07
N LYS A 405 23.90 29.76 3.01
CA LYS A 405 23.86 31.24 3.10
C LYS A 405 22.68 31.74 3.95
N GLY A 406 21.53 31.06 3.91
CA GLY A 406 20.34 31.39 4.72
C GLY A 406 20.45 31.03 6.21
N VAL A 407 21.41 30.20 6.60
CA VAL A 407 21.70 29.90 8.02
C VAL A 407 22.67 30.94 8.60
N LYS A 408 23.61 31.43 7.78
CA LYS A 408 24.56 32.50 8.13
C LYS A 408 23.97 33.92 8.11
N GLY A 409 22.88 34.15 7.35
CA GLY A 409 22.23 35.46 7.20
C GLY A 409 20.82 35.51 7.78
N SER A 410 20.41 36.70 8.24
CA SER A 410 19.11 37.02 8.85
C SER A 410 17.90 36.42 8.14
N CYS A 411 16.91 36.01 8.95
CA CYS A 411 15.50 35.74 8.63
C CYS A 411 15.08 36.20 7.24
N ASN A 412 14.94 35.30 6.24
CA ASN A 412 14.05 35.49 5.09
C ASN A 412 13.94 34.27 4.14
N PHE A 413 14.06 33.04 4.64
CA PHE A 413 13.76 31.83 3.85
C PHE A 413 12.34 31.29 4.08
N LEU A 414 11.38 32.19 4.36
CA LEU A 414 9.97 31.85 4.57
C LEU A 414 9.07 32.72 3.68
N LYS A 415 8.90 32.29 2.43
CA LYS A 415 7.61 32.31 1.74
C LYS A 415 7.39 30.97 1.09
#